data_AF-E1Z364-F1
#
_entry.id   AF-E1Z364-F1
#
_cell.length_a   1.000
_cell.length_b   1.000
_cell.length_c   1.000
_cell.angle_alpha   90.00
_cell.angle_beta   90.00
_cell.angle_gamma   90.00
#
_symmetry.space_group_name_H-M   'P 1'
#
loop_
_entity.id
_entity.type
_entity.pdbx_description
1 polymer ?
#
loop_
_entity_poly.entity_id
_entity_poly.type
_entity_poly.pdbx_seq_one_letter_code
_entity_poly.pdbx_strand_id
1 'polypeptide(L)'
;RLFCPNKKCSQLLIADDKRANTAMECPYCTEQLCANCGVAWHQGMTCQQYQVGRDAAGQRDDQAVLDLAEQEGLRRCPGCGQMVERTQGCSHMHCRCGAVFCYSCGKSKKRGSGHYC
;
A
#
# COMPACT_ATOMS: atom_id res chain seq x y z
N ARG A 1 -14.71 -9.54 -19.73
CA ARG A 1 -15.38 -9.49 -18.42
C ARG A 1 -14.53 -8.64 -17.49
N LEU A 2 -15.10 -7.55 -16.97
CA LEU A 2 -14.45 -6.53 -16.15
C LEU A 2 -15.45 -6.13 -15.06
N PHE A 3 -15.00 -5.56 -13.95
CA PHE A 3 -15.90 -4.95 -12.98
C PHE A 3 -15.89 -3.44 -13.12
N CYS A 4 -17.03 -2.79 -12.90
CA CYS A 4 -17.10 -1.33 -12.85
C CYS A 4 -16.15 -0.80 -11.76
N PRO A 5 -15.24 0.15 -12.06
CA PRO A 5 -14.28 0.67 -11.10
C PRO A 5 -14.93 1.53 -10.01
N ASN A 6 -16.17 2.00 -10.23
CA ASN A 6 -16.95 2.71 -9.23
C ASN A 6 -17.35 1.74 -8.11
N LYS A 7 -16.78 1.91 -6.92
CA LYS A 7 -16.99 1.06 -5.72
C LYS A 7 -18.45 0.98 -5.25
N LYS A 8 -19.30 1.95 -5.61
CA LYS A 8 -20.74 1.91 -5.28
C LYS A 8 -21.54 1.08 -6.29
N CYS A 9 -21.04 0.93 -7.51
CA CYS A 9 -21.68 0.17 -8.57
C CYS A 9 -21.15 -1.27 -8.61
N SER A 10 -19.84 -1.42 -8.85
CA SER A 10 -19.12 -2.71 -8.89
C SER A 10 -19.77 -3.81 -9.76
N GLN A 11 -20.62 -3.44 -10.72
CA GLN A 11 -21.31 -4.38 -11.59
C GLN A 11 -20.35 -5.08 -12.56
N LEU A 12 -20.68 -6.33 -12.91
CA LEU A 12 -19.96 -7.09 -13.92
C LEU A 12 -20.31 -6.57 -15.31
N LEU A 13 -19.28 -6.23 -16.09
CA LEU A 13 -19.36 -5.74 -17.45
C LEU A 13 -18.78 -6.76 -18.42
N ILE A 14 -19.54 -7.07 -19.47
CA ILE A 14 -19.11 -7.93 -20.57
C ILE A 14 -18.72 -7.01 -21.73
N ALA A 15 -17.42 -6.94 -22.01
CA ALA A 15 -16.89 -6.29 -23.20
C ALA A 15 -16.59 -7.39 -24.22
N ASP A 16 -17.31 -7.39 -25.34
CA ASP A 16 -17.20 -8.41 -26.39
C ASP A 16 -15.93 -8.25 -27.23
N ASP A 17 -15.43 -7.01 -27.35
CA ASP A 17 -14.24 -6.67 -28.12
C ASP A 17 -13.19 -5.99 -27.21
N LYS A 18 -12.10 -6.70 -26.89
CA LYS A 18 -10.92 -6.12 -26.20
C LYS A 18 -10.08 -5.31 -27.19
N ARG A 19 -10.65 -4.25 -27.78
CA ARG A 19 -9.88 -3.32 -28.60
C ARG A 19 -8.94 -2.52 -27.69
N ALA A 20 -7.67 -2.44 -28.08
CA ALA A 20 -6.66 -1.76 -27.31
C ALA A 20 -7.08 -0.29 -27.08
N ASN A 21 -7.06 0.13 -25.81
CA ASN A 21 -7.25 1.51 -25.37
C ASN A 21 -8.57 2.19 -25.81
N THR A 22 -9.70 1.48 -25.70
CA THR A 22 -11.03 2.06 -25.94
C THR A 22 -11.76 2.33 -24.62
N ALA A 23 -12.39 3.50 -24.53
CA ALA A 23 -13.30 3.85 -23.44
C ALA A 23 -14.61 3.09 -23.59
N MET A 24 -15.14 2.58 -22.50
CA MET A 24 -16.51 2.08 -22.44
C MET A 24 -17.25 2.75 -21.28
N GLU A 25 -18.57 2.87 -21.42
CA GLU A 25 -19.43 3.43 -20.40
C GLU A 25 -20.15 2.30 -19.63
N CYS A 26 -20.21 2.42 -18.32
CA CYS A 26 -21.00 1.51 -17.49
C CYS A 26 -22.50 1.82 -17.63
N PRO A 27 -23.35 0.88 -18.07
CA PRO A 27 -24.78 1.13 -18.27
C PRO A 27 -25.56 1.35 -16.97
N TYR A 28 -24.96 1.05 -15.82
CA TYR A 28 -25.63 1.15 -14.51
C TYR A 28 -25.33 2.46 -13.77
N CYS A 29 -24.16 3.06 -13.98
CA CYS A 29 -23.73 4.25 -13.26
C CYS A 29 -23.06 5.31 -14.14
N THR A 30 -23.06 5.11 -15.46
CA THR A 30 -22.50 6.01 -16.49
C THR A 30 -21.01 6.32 -16.34
N GLU A 31 -20.30 5.59 -15.47
CA GLU A 31 -18.86 5.75 -15.27
C GLU A 31 -18.09 5.27 -16.51
N GLN A 32 -17.10 6.04 -16.96
CA GLN A 32 -16.22 5.63 -18.04
C GLN A 32 -15.05 4.79 -17.50
N LEU A 33 -14.81 3.65 -18.15
CA LEU A 33 -13.73 2.73 -17.81
C LEU A 33 -12.98 2.27 -19.06
N CYS A 34 -11.76 1.78 -18.85
CA CYS A 34 -10.98 1.20 -19.94
C CYS A 34 -11.43 -0.25 -20.20
N ALA A 35 -11.85 -0.55 -21.43
CA ALA A 35 -12.28 -1.89 -21.83
C ALA A 35 -11.15 -2.94 -21.80
N ASN A 36 -9.89 -2.50 -21.69
CA ASN A 36 -8.72 -3.38 -21.66
C ASN A 36 -8.29 -3.75 -20.23
N CYS A 37 -8.08 -2.75 -19.36
CA CYS A 37 -7.58 -2.97 -18.00
C CYS A 37 -8.66 -2.87 -16.90
N GLY A 38 -9.89 -2.44 -17.23
CA GLY A 38 -11.01 -2.40 -16.28
C GLY A 38 -10.92 -1.33 -15.19
N VAL A 39 -9.95 -0.42 -15.27
CA VAL A 39 -9.83 0.73 -14.36
C VAL A 39 -10.61 1.93 -14.91
N ALA A 40 -10.74 3.00 -14.10
CA ALA A 40 -11.31 4.26 -14.54
C ALA A 40 -10.62 4.75 -15.83
N TRP A 41 -11.38 5.37 -16.73
CA TRP A 41 -10.87 5.79 -18.02
C TRP A 41 -9.67 6.74 -17.87
N HIS A 42 -8.63 6.51 -18.67
CA HIS A 42 -7.34 7.21 -18.58
C HIS A 42 -6.96 7.83 -19.92
N GLN A 43 -7.67 8.90 -20.29
CA GLN A 43 -7.48 9.61 -21.55
C GLN A 43 -6.02 10.06 -21.75
N GLY A 44 -5.48 9.82 -22.95
CA GLY A 44 -4.12 10.25 -23.31
C GLY A 44 -3.01 9.39 -22.71
N MET A 45 -3.34 8.33 -21.97
CA MET A 45 -2.37 7.37 -21.42
C MET A 45 -2.62 5.98 -21.97
N THR A 46 -1.56 5.19 -22.14
CA THR A 46 -1.68 3.75 -22.32
C THR A 46 -1.99 3.08 -20.97
N CYS A 47 -2.58 1.88 -20.99
CA CYS A 47 -2.81 1.11 -19.77
C CYS A 47 -1.52 0.92 -18.94
N GLN A 48 -0.37 0.75 -19.62
CA GLN A 48 0.92 0.59 -18.97
C GLN A 48 1.36 1.87 -18.24
N GLN A 49 1.24 3.03 -18.89
CA GLN A 49 1.58 4.32 -18.27
C GLN A 49 0.70 4.60 -17.04
N TYR A 50 -0.60 4.31 -17.16
CA TYR A 50 -1.52 4.44 -16.04
C TYR A 50 -1.13 3.53 -14.87
N GLN A 51 -0.81 2.27 -15.15
CA GLN A 51 -0.41 1.30 -14.13
C GLN A 51 0.86 1.75 -13.37
N VAL A 52 1.89 2.21 -14.08
CA VAL A 52 3.13 2.72 -13.45
C VAL A 52 2.83 3.89 -12.52
N GLY A 53 1.96 4.83 -12.95
CA GLY A 53 1.55 5.95 -12.11
C GLY A 53 0.77 5.52 -10.86
N ARG A 54 -0.09 4.50 -10.99
CA ARG A 54 -0.83 3.91 -9.87
C ARG A 54 0.08 3.22 -8.87
N ASP A 55 1.06 2.45 -9.33
CA ASP A 55 2.00 1.75 -8.47
C ASP A 55 2.87 2.74 -7.69
N ALA A 56 3.36 3.80 -8.36
CA ALA A 56 4.10 4.87 -7.72
C ALA A 56 3.25 5.69 -6.72
N ALA A 57 1.95 5.82 -6.95
CA ALA A 57 1.03 6.42 -5.97
C ALA A 57 0.82 5.48 -4.77
N GLY A 58 0.61 4.19 -5.00
CA GLY A 58 0.48 3.19 -3.94
C GLY A 58 1.71 3.13 -3.04
N GLN A 59 2.92 3.18 -3.61
CA GLN A 59 4.16 3.25 -2.84
C GLN A 59 4.25 4.49 -1.94
N ARG A 60 3.71 5.63 -2.38
CA ARG A 60 3.68 6.87 -1.58
C ARG A 60 2.66 6.78 -0.45
N ASP A 61 1.48 6.23 -0.72
CA ASP A 61 0.45 5.99 0.29
C ASP A 61 0.95 5.00 1.35
N ASP A 62 1.61 3.92 0.93
CA ASP A 62 2.26 2.95 1.84
C ASP A 62 3.28 3.65 2.72
N GLN A 63 4.12 4.53 2.17
CA GLN A 63 5.08 5.30 2.97
C GLN A 63 4.38 6.22 3.98
N ALA A 64 3.32 6.92 3.57
CA ALA A 64 2.56 7.79 4.47
C ALA A 64 1.92 7.02 5.63
N VAL A 65 1.43 5.80 5.39
CA VAL A 65 0.91 4.90 6.44
C VAL A 65 2.01 4.53 7.43
N LEU A 66 3.22 4.27 6.95
CA LEU A 66 4.35 3.94 7.82
C LEU A 66 4.81 5.13 8.65
N ASP A 67 4.86 6.32 8.04
CA ASP A 67 5.23 7.55 8.73
C ASP A 67 4.21 7.89 9.82
N LEU A 68 2.91 7.72 9.54
CA LEU A 68 1.85 7.90 10.54
C LEU A 68 1.98 6.86 11.67
N ALA A 69 2.24 5.60 11.32
CA ALA A 69 2.43 4.56 12.32
C ALA A 69 3.65 4.86 13.22
N GLU A 70 4.73 5.41 12.67
CA GLU A 70 5.88 5.89 13.46
C GLU A 70 5.53 7.05 14.40
N GLN A 71 4.68 7.98 13.96
CA GLN A 71 4.18 9.08 14.80
C GLN A 71 3.29 8.58 15.95
N GLU A 72 2.45 7.58 15.68
CA GLU A 72 1.57 6.94 16.67
C GLU A 72 2.30 5.96 17.61
N GLY A 73 3.63 5.85 17.50
CA GLY A 73 4.40 4.98 18.38
C GLY A 73 4.35 3.50 17.97
N LEU A 74 4.25 3.21 16.69
CA LEU A 74 4.61 1.91 16.14
C LEU A 74 5.99 2.01 15.49
N ARG A 75 6.87 1.04 15.73
CA ARG A 75 8.22 1.06 15.14
C ARG A 75 8.52 -0.21 14.37
N ARG A 76 9.16 -0.07 13.21
CA ARG A 76 9.61 -1.22 12.41
C ARG A 76 10.69 -2.01 13.13
N CYS A 77 10.48 -3.32 13.23
CA CYS A 77 11.52 -4.24 13.68
C CYS A 77 12.65 -4.28 12.64
N PRO A 78 13.92 -4.04 13.01
CA PRO A 78 15.04 -4.10 12.06
C PRO A 78 15.35 -5.53 11.58
N GLY A 79 14.85 -6.56 12.27
CA GLY A 79 15.05 -7.96 11.90
C GLY A 79 14.05 -8.50 10.88
N CYS A 80 12.76 -8.15 11.02
CA CYS A 80 11.68 -8.70 10.18
C CYS A 80 10.78 -7.64 9.51
N GLY A 81 10.99 -6.36 9.77
CA GLY A 81 10.21 -5.26 9.19
C GLY A 81 8.79 -5.09 9.74
N GLN A 82 8.32 -5.98 10.63
CA GLN A 82 7.00 -5.88 11.24
C GLN A 82 6.89 -4.65 12.16
N MET A 83 5.71 -4.03 12.19
CA MET A 83 5.41 -2.92 13.09
C MET A 83 5.23 -3.44 14.52
N VAL A 84 5.91 -2.79 15.47
CA VAL A 84 5.87 -3.14 16.89
C VAL A 84 5.45 -1.91 17.69
N GLU A 85 4.33 -2.01 18.39
CA GLU A 85 3.83 -0.99 19.31
C GLU A 85 4.50 -1.13 20.68
N ARG A 86 4.79 -0.01 21.35
CA ARG A 86 5.29 0.00 22.74
C ARG A 86 4.16 0.24 23.71
N THR A 87 3.82 -0.76 24.52
CA THR A 87 2.72 -0.68 25.47
C THR A 87 3.10 0.02 26.78
N GLN A 88 4.21 -0.34 27.45
CA GLN A 88 4.77 0.36 28.64
C GLN A 88 6.25 0.01 28.86
N GLY A 89 6.98 0.82 29.64
CA GLY A 89 8.31 0.48 30.16
C GLY A 89 9.46 0.53 29.13
N CYS A 90 10.66 0.18 29.60
CA CYS A 90 11.99 0.42 29.02
C CYS A 90 12.10 0.45 27.47
N SER A 91 13.02 1.28 26.97
CA SER A 91 13.34 1.43 25.54
C SER A 91 13.89 0.17 24.84
N HIS A 92 13.94 -1.00 25.47
CA HIS A 92 14.37 -2.27 24.86
C HIS A 92 13.18 -3.14 24.47
N MET A 93 12.97 -3.31 23.17
CA MET A 93 11.85 -4.07 22.62
C MET A 93 12.30 -5.45 22.16
N HIS A 94 11.45 -6.44 22.41
CA HIS A 94 11.58 -7.78 21.86
C HIS A 94 10.50 -7.96 20.80
N CYS A 95 10.92 -8.21 19.56
CA CYS A 95 9.99 -8.59 18.51
C CYS A 95 9.63 -10.07 18.61
N ARG A 96 8.46 -10.47 18.11
CA ARG A 96 8.04 -11.87 17.99
C ARG A 96 9.00 -12.72 17.14
N CYS A 97 9.79 -12.11 16.26
CA CYS A 97 10.84 -12.79 15.50
C CYS A 97 12.12 -13.07 16.32
N GLY A 98 12.17 -12.68 17.60
CA GLY A 98 13.33 -12.84 18.48
C GLY A 98 14.35 -11.70 18.42
N ALA A 99 14.16 -10.71 17.54
CA ALA A 99 15.05 -9.55 17.47
C ALA A 99 14.85 -8.60 18.65
N VAL A 100 15.96 -8.14 19.24
CA VAL A 100 15.97 -7.12 20.30
C VAL A 100 16.51 -5.81 19.73
N PHE A 101 15.73 -4.75 19.86
CA PHE A 101 16.08 -3.43 19.34
C PHE A 101 15.65 -2.33 20.30
N CYS A 102 16.35 -1.18 20.23
CA CYS A 102 15.95 -0.06 21.06
C CYS A 102 14.82 0.72 20.38
N TYR A 103 13.72 0.91 21.09
CA TYR A 103 12.52 1.56 20.59
C TYR A 103 12.72 3.03 20.27
N SER A 104 13.63 3.73 20.94
CA SER A 104 13.92 5.15 20.69
C SER A 104 14.81 5.36 19.47
N CYS A 105 15.63 4.37 19.14
CA CYS A 105 16.68 4.47 18.12
C CYS A 105 16.48 3.54 16.91
N GLY A 106 15.58 2.55 16.98
CA GLY A 106 15.26 1.61 15.91
C GLY A 106 16.37 0.62 15.54
N LYS A 107 17.53 0.69 16.22
CA LYS A 107 18.71 -0.13 15.91
C LYS A 107 18.72 -1.42 16.71
N SER A 108 19.10 -2.51 16.04
CA SER A 108 19.35 -3.81 16.67
C SER A 108 20.51 -3.71 17.66
N LYS A 109 20.37 -4.30 18.85
CA LYS A 109 21.49 -4.37 19.80
C LYS A 109 22.54 -5.35 19.26
N LYS A 110 23.75 -4.88 18.95
CA LYS A 110 24.91 -5.75 18.75
C LYS A 110 25.47 -6.14 20.12
N ARG A 111 26.00 -7.36 20.25
CA ARG A 111 26.72 -7.78 21.47
C ARG A 111 27.86 -6.79 21.73
N GLY A 112 27.73 -5.98 22.78
CA GLY A 112 28.76 -5.03 23.23
C GLY A 112 28.38 -3.55 23.26
N SER A 113 27.24 -3.12 22.69
CA SER A 113 26.80 -1.73 22.81
C SER A 113 25.82 -1.55 23.97
N GLY A 114 26.36 -1.06 25.09
CA GLY A 114 25.61 -0.67 26.28
C GLY A 114 24.72 0.53 26.01
N HIS A 115 23.50 0.28 25.56
CA HIS A 115 22.36 1.12 25.92
C HIS A 115 21.70 0.45 27.13
N TYR A 116 21.69 1.14 28.26
CA TYR A 116 21.02 0.74 29.49
C TYR A 116 19.67 1.48 29.56
N CYS A 117 18.67 0.85 30.18
CA CYS A 117 17.81 1.60 31.09
C CYS A 117 18.62 1.74 32.39
#